data_AF-A0A968RVC0-F1
#
_entry.id   AF-A0A968RVC0-F1
#
_cell.length_a   1.000
_cell.length_b   1.000
_cell.length_c   1.000
_cell.angle_alpha   90.00
_cell.angle_beta   90.00
_cell.angle_gamma   90.00
#
_symmetry.space_group_name_H-M   'P 1'
#
loop_
_entity.id
_entity.type
_entity.pdbx_description
1 polymer ?
#
loop_
_entity_poly.entity_id
_entity_poly.type
_entity_poly.pdbx_seq_one_letter_code
_entity_poly.pdbx_strand_id
1 'polypeptide(L)'
;MNTKIHIDFENFTFQAKREFDAPVSLVWRAYTEKALLDQWWAPKPWKTETKNIDFRPNGKWVYDMVGPDGERHGAIQIFKEIVLKNTFQELMPLLMNREILMNLCLWQLGKIHSCKPRTEH
;
A
#
# COMPACT_ATOMS: atom_id res chain seq x y z
N MET A 1 7.94 15.53 11.41
CA MET A 1 6.90 14.69 10.77
C MET A 1 6.39 13.72 11.82
N ASN A 2 5.08 13.68 12.07
CA ASN A 2 4.50 12.82 13.11
C ASN A 2 3.67 11.73 12.44
N THR A 3 4.11 10.48 12.51
CA THR A 3 3.31 9.31 12.14
C THR A 3 2.62 8.78 13.39
N LYS A 4 1.30 8.66 13.38
CA LYS A 4 0.52 8.03 14.45
C LYS A 4 0.32 6.57 14.10
N ILE A 5 0.67 5.67 15.03
CA ILE A 5 0.54 4.23 14.85
C ILE A 5 -0.44 3.72 15.91
N HIS A 6 -1.36 2.86 15.50
CA HIS A 6 -2.26 2.13 16.37
C HIS A 6 -2.15 0.64 16.03
N ILE A 7 -1.82 -0.18 17.02
CA ILE A 7 -1.68 -1.63 16.89
C ILE A 7 -2.73 -2.26 17.78
N ASP A 8 -3.55 -3.12 17.22
CA ASP A 8 -4.58 -3.86 17.91
C ASP A 8 -4.29 -5.36 17.77
N PHE A 9 -3.87 -5.98 18.87
CA PHE A 9 -3.51 -7.39 18.91
C PHE A 9 -4.72 -8.31 19.03
N GLU A 10 -5.87 -7.82 19.49
CA GLU A 10 -7.10 -8.61 19.60
C GLU A 10 -7.73 -8.78 18.22
N ASN A 11 -7.75 -7.72 17.43
CA ASN A 11 -8.30 -7.71 16.07
C ASN A 11 -7.24 -7.95 14.98
N PHE A 12 -5.97 -8.15 15.36
CA PHE A 12 -4.83 -8.31 14.46
C PHE A 12 -4.71 -7.19 13.41
N THR A 13 -4.95 -5.94 13.82
CA THR A 13 -4.87 -4.78 12.92
C THR A 13 -3.68 -3.89 13.22
N PHE A 14 -3.10 -3.34 12.15
CA PHE A 14 -2.09 -2.30 12.20
C PHE A 14 -2.58 -1.10 11.40
N GLN A 15 -2.57 0.08 12.02
CA GLN A 15 -2.99 1.33 11.38
C GLN A 15 -1.88 2.37 11.53
N ALA A 16 -1.49 2.98 10.41
CA ALA A 16 -0.56 4.10 10.36
C ALA A 16 -1.23 5.30 9.71
N LYS A 17 -1.23 6.44 10.40
CA LYS A 17 -1.72 7.72 9.90
C LYS A 17 -0.56 8.70 9.80
N ARG A 18 -0.38 9.28 8.61
CA ARG A 18 0.70 10.23 8.32
C ARG A 18 0.19 11.40 7.50
N GLU A 19 0.69 12.58 7.85
CA GLU A 19 0.45 13.82 7.10
C GLU A 19 1.66 14.11 6.22
N PHE A 20 1.38 14.61 5.02
CA PHE A 20 2.38 14.99 4.02
C PHE A 20 2.10 16.42 3.60
N ASP A 21 3.16 17.24 3.50
CA ASP A 21 3.11 18.56 2.88
C ASP A 21 3.18 18.40 1.35
N ALA A 22 2.17 17.74 0.79
CA ALA A 22 2.07 17.42 -0.62
C ALA A 22 0.59 17.25 -1.02
N PRO A 23 0.21 17.58 -2.26
CA PRO A 23 -1.12 17.29 -2.76
C PRO A 23 -1.36 15.77 -2.86
N VAL A 24 -2.62 15.37 -2.67
CA VAL A 24 -3.06 13.96 -2.77
C VAL A 24 -2.64 13.30 -4.08
N SER A 25 -2.60 14.05 -5.18
CA SER A 25 -2.16 13.54 -6.48
C SER A 25 -0.71 13.04 -6.46
N LEU A 26 0.21 13.70 -5.76
CA LEU A 26 1.60 13.27 -5.68
C LEU A 26 1.76 12.05 -4.77
N VAL A 27 1.06 12.03 -3.64
CA VAL A 27 1.07 10.87 -2.74
C VAL A 27 0.46 9.66 -3.47
N TRP A 28 -0.65 9.83 -4.19
CA TRP A 28 -1.25 8.77 -4.99
C TRP A 28 -0.25 8.17 -5.99
N ARG A 29 0.45 9.01 -6.76
CA ARG A 29 1.48 8.56 -7.70
C ARG A 29 2.58 7.75 -7.02
N ALA A 30 3.01 8.14 -5.82
CA ALA A 30 4.02 7.41 -5.06
C ALA A 30 3.60 5.97 -4.70
N TYR A 31 2.30 5.69 -4.63
CA TYR A 31 1.71 4.38 -4.34
C TYR A 31 1.21 3.62 -5.59
N THR A 32 1.21 4.24 -6.78
CA THR A 32 0.65 3.59 -7.99
C THR A 32 1.61 3.54 -9.17
N GLU A 33 2.68 4.34 -9.16
CA GLU A 33 3.68 4.37 -10.23
C GLU A 33 4.93 3.58 -9.84
N LYS A 34 5.23 2.52 -10.61
CA LYS A 34 6.40 1.65 -10.42
C LYS A 34 7.68 2.40 -10.02
N ALA A 35 8.06 3.39 -10.85
CA ALA A 35 9.32 4.10 -10.70
C ALA A 35 9.42 4.92 -9.41
N LEU A 36 8.29 5.32 -8.83
CA LEU A 36 8.24 6.02 -7.55
C LEU A 36 8.19 5.02 -6.39
N LEU A 37 7.39 3.95 -6.55
CA LEU A 37 7.18 2.95 -5.51
C LEU A 37 8.47 2.22 -5.12
N ASP A 38 9.28 1.86 -6.12
CA ASP A 38 10.57 1.18 -5.94
C ASP A 38 11.57 2.00 -5.10
N GLN A 39 11.36 3.32 -4.95
CA GLN A 39 12.24 4.21 -4.20
C GLN A 39 12.04 4.16 -2.68
N TRP A 40 10.88 3.69 -2.20
CA TRP A 40 10.52 3.86 -0.79
C TRP A 40 9.80 2.67 -0.14
N TRP A 41 9.26 1.73 -0.93
CA TRP A 41 8.43 0.65 -0.38
C TRP A 41 9.19 -0.28 0.57
N ALA A 42 10.37 -0.74 0.17
CA ALA A 42 11.25 -1.53 1.05
C ALA A 42 11.93 -0.62 2.09
N PRO A 43 12.04 -1.05 3.36
CA PRO A 43 12.79 -0.33 4.36
C PRO A 43 14.28 -0.40 4.03
N LYS A 44 15.02 0.70 4.21
CA LYS A 44 16.48 0.67 4.11
C LYS A 44 17.06 -0.36 5.11
N PRO A 45 18.11 -1.12 4.74
CA PRO A 45 18.90 -1.03 3.49
C PRO A 45 18.31 -1.79 2.29
N TRP A 46 17.15 -2.44 2.44
CA TRP A 46 16.51 -3.18 1.36
C TRP A 46 15.99 -2.26 0.26
N LYS A 47 15.89 -2.81 -0.95
CA LYS A 47 15.32 -2.13 -2.12
C LYS A 47 14.16 -2.91 -2.68
N THR A 48 13.19 -2.21 -3.25
CA THR A 48 12.10 -2.84 -3.98
C THR A 48 12.45 -2.90 -5.46
N GLU A 49 12.31 -4.08 -6.05
CA GLU A 49 12.37 -4.28 -7.49
C GLU A 49 11.02 -4.79 -7.98
N THR A 50 10.19 -3.88 -8.50
CA THR A 50 8.94 -4.27 -9.15
C THR A 50 9.22 -5.00 -10.46
N LYS A 51 8.65 -6.20 -10.60
CA LYS A 51 8.68 -7.02 -11.82
C LYS A 51 7.52 -6.69 -12.76
N ASN A 52 6.33 -6.53 -12.18
CA ASN A 52 5.12 -6.15 -12.91
C ASN A 52 4.17 -5.40 -11.97
N ILE A 53 3.46 -4.40 -12.49
CA ILE A 53 2.36 -3.75 -11.79
C ILE A 53 1.20 -3.50 -12.78
N ASP A 54 0.08 -4.17 -12.55
CA ASP A 54 -1.17 -3.97 -13.26
C ASP A 54 -2.16 -3.27 -12.30
N PHE A 55 -2.15 -1.94 -12.29
CA PHE A 55 -2.94 -1.15 -11.35
C PHE A 55 -4.40 -1.00 -11.82
N ARG A 56 -5.18 -2.07 -11.65
CA ARG A 56 -6.63 -2.13 -11.91
C ARG A 56 -7.27 -3.19 -10.99
N PRO A 57 -8.60 -3.22 -10.82
CA PRO A 57 -9.25 -4.27 -10.04
C PRO A 57 -8.85 -5.67 -10.52
N ASN A 58 -8.46 -6.54 -9.59
CA ASN A 58 -7.87 -7.87 -9.79
C ASN A 58 -6.51 -7.91 -10.52
N GLY A 59 -5.95 -6.75 -10.85
CA GLY A 59 -4.58 -6.62 -11.30
C GLY A 59 -3.59 -6.92 -10.17
N LYS A 60 -2.35 -7.23 -10.55
CA LYS A 60 -1.33 -7.71 -9.61
C LYS A 60 -0.13 -6.77 -9.61
N TRP A 61 0.42 -6.55 -8.43
CA TRP A 61 1.75 -6.03 -8.26
C TRP A 61 2.67 -7.14 -7.76
N VAL A 62 3.69 -7.46 -8.56
CA VAL A 62 4.68 -8.51 -8.29
C VAL A 62 6.04 -7.83 -8.14
N TYR A 63 6.69 -8.03 -7.00
CA TYR A 63 7.97 -7.41 -6.70
C TYR A 63 8.84 -8.31 -5.85
N ASP A 64 10.15 -8.06 -5.89
CA ASP A 64 11.08 -8.59 -4.89
C ASP A 64 11.52 -7.45 -3.97
N MET A 65 11.69 -7.76 -2.69
CA MET A 65 12.54 -6.99 -1.80
C MET A 65 13.93 -7.59 -1.87
N VAL A 66 14.94 -6.78 -2.19
CA VAL A 66 16.33 -7.19 -2.36
C VAL A 66 17.16 -6.66 -1.19
N GLY A 67 17.82 -7.57 -0.48
CA GLY A 67 18.69 -7.30 0.65
C GLY A 67 20.07 -6.80 0.22
N PRO A 68 20.84 -6.22 1.15
CA PRO A 68 22.19 -5.72 0.86
C PRO A 68 23.17 -6.81 0.44
N ASP A 69 22.96 -8.06 0.87
CA ASP A 69 23.83 -9.20 0.56
C ASP A 69 23.29 -10.05 -0.61
N GLY A 70 22.27 -9.54 -1.31
CA GLY A 70 21.67 -10.17 -2.49
C GLY A 70 20.48 -11.08 -2.19
N GLU A 71 20.01 -11.15 -0.95
CA GLU A 71 18.81 -11.90 -0.59
C GLU A 71 17.58 -11.36 -1.31
N ARG A 72 16.63 -12.24 -1.64
CA ARG A 72 15.40 -11.86 -2.34
C ARG A 72 14.17 -12.43 -1.65
N HIS A 73 13.24 -11.55 -1.33
CA HIS A 73 11.92 -11.90 -0.80
C HIS A 73 10.85 -11.46 -1.79
N GLY A 74 10.28 -12.41 -2.51
CA GLY A 74 9.22 -12.16 -3.48
C GLY A 74 7.87 -11.95 -2.80
N ALA A 75 7.08 -11.02 -3.30
CA ALA A 75 5.73 -10.76 -2.85
C ALA A 75 4.79 -10.47 -4.03
N ILE A 76 3.51 -10.78 -3.83
CA ILE A 76 2.42 -10.46 -4.75
C ILE A 76 1.35 -9.71 -3.96
N GLN A 77 0.90 -8.57 -4.47
CA GLN A 77 -0.30 -7.88 -4.02
C GLN A 77 -1.36 -7.97 -5.12
N ILE A 78 -2.60 -8.21 -4.75
CA ILE A 78 -3.75 -8.19 -5.66
C ILE A 78 -4.58 -6.95 -5.33
N PHE A 79 -4.69 -6.02 -6.28
CA PHE A 79 -5.56 -4.87 -6.14
C PHE A 79 -7.03 -5.32 -6.16
N LYS A 80 -7.82 -4.94 -5.16
CA LYS A 80 -9.25 -5.29 -5.09
C LYS A 80 -10.10 -4.12 -5.54
N GLU A 81 -10.46 -3.23 -4.62
CA GLU A 81 -11.20 -2.02 -4.91
C GLU A 81 -10.25 -0.84 -5.14
N ILE A 82 -10.57 0.04 -6.10
CA ILE A 82 -9.80 1.24 -6.41
C ILE A 82 -10.76 2.40 -6.63
N VAL A 83 -10.57 3.46 -5.85
CA VAL A 83 -11.16 4.78 -6.09
C VAL A 83 -10.01 5.76 -6.34
N LEU A 84 -9.85 6.16 -7.60
CA LEU A 84 -8.70 6.96 -8.05
C LEU A 84 -8.49 8.20 -7.18
N LYS A 85 -7.25 8.41 -6.76
CA LYS A 85 -6.81 9.55 -5.92
C LYS A 85 -7.55 9.64 -4.58
N ASN A 86 -8.05 8.51 -4.06
CA ASN A 86 -8.76 8.44 -2.80
C ASN A 86 -8.38 7.20 -1.98
N THR A 87 -8.73 6.00 -2.45
CA THR A 87 -8.50 4.75 -1.71
C THR A 87 -8.21 3.60 -2.65
N PHE A 88 -7.43 2.63 -2.19
CA PHE A 88 -7.40 1.31 -2.79
C PHE A 88 -7.14 0.23 -1.74
N GLN A 89 -7.50 -1.00 -2.10
CA GLN A 89 -7.26 -2.18 -1.29
C GLN A 89 -6.30 -3.13 -1.99
N GLU A 90 -5.36 -3.67 -1.23
CA GLU A 90 -4.42 -4.69 -1.66
C GLU A 90 -4.58 -5.93 -0.79
N LEU A 91 -4.62 -7.09 -1.43
CA LEU A 91 -4.62 -8.38 -0.76
C LEU A 91 -3.28 -9.06 -1.00
N MET A 92 -2.54 -9.33 0.08
CA MET A 92 -1.33 -10.14 0.05
C MET A 92 -1.68 -11.58 0.45
N PRO A 93 -1.66 -12.55 -0.49
CA PRO A 93 -1.75 -13.96 -0.13
C PRO A 93 -0.47 -14.39 0.57
N LEU A 94 -0.61 -15.00 1.75
CA LEU A 94 0.45 -15.64 2.49
C LEU A 94 0.31 -17.17 2.43
N LEU A 95 1.35 -17.86 2.87
CA LEU A 95 1.30 -19.31 3.03
C LEU A 95 0.21 -19.71 4.05
N MET A 96 -0.27 -20.95 3.95
CA MET A 96 -1.30 -21.54 4.84
C MET A 96 -2.67 -20.86 4.76
N ASN A 97 -3.08 -20.39 3.58
CA ASN A 97 -4.37 -19.73 3.33
C ASN A 97 -4.64 -18.54 4.26
N ARG A 98 -3.57 -17.85 4.70
CA ARG A 98 -3.68 -16.58 5.41
C ARG A 98 -3.54 -15.47 4.40
N GLU A 99 -4.23 -14.37 4.63
CA GLU A 99 -4.17 -13.20 3.77
C GLU A 99 -4.02 -11.95 4.63
N ILE A 100 -3.29 -10.97 4.13
CA ILE A 100 -3.24 -9.63 4.72
C ILE A 100 -3.98 -8.70 3.77
N LEU A 101 -5.04 -8.05 4.27
CA LEU A 101 -5.73 -6.99 3.57
C LEU A 101 -5.15 -5.64 4.02
N MET A 102 -4.57 -4.90 3.10
CA MET A 102 -4.08 -3.55 3.32
C MET A 102 -4.99 -2.54 2.62
N ASN A 103 -5.32 -1.46 3.30
CA ASN A 103 -6.13 -0.38 2.78
C ASN A 103 -5.30 0.91 2.77
N LEU A 104 -5.04 1.49 1.59
CA LEU A 104 -4.51 2.85 1.49
C LEU A 104 -5.66 3.83 1.36
N CYS A 105 -5.59 4.92 2.12
CA CYS A 105 -6.59 5.97 2.07
C CYS A 105 -5.94 7.34 2.18
N LEU A 106 -6.25 8.21 1.22
CA LEU A 106 -5.69 9.53 1.08
C LEU A 106 -6.81 10.58 1.07
N TRP A 107 -6.59 11.66 1.80
CA TRP A 107 -7.49 12.81 1.82
C TRP A 107 -6.70 14.10 2.01
N GLN A 108 -7.35 15.21 1.68
CA GLN A 108 -6.80 16.54 1.93
C GLN A 108 -7.24 17.02 3.31
N LEU A 109 -6.31 17.58 4.09
CA LEU A 109 -6.61 18.15 5.40
C LEU A 109 -7.63 19.30 5.27
N GLY A 110 -8.53 19.39 6.25
CA GLY A 110 -9.61 20.38 6.27
C GLY A 110 -10.85 20.03 5.42
N LYS A 111 -10.87 18.88 4.74
CA LYS A 111 -12.06 18.38 4.03
C LYS A 111 -12.68 17.18 4.75
N ILE A 112 -14.02 17.13 4.79
CA ILE A 112 -14.77 15.95 5.27
C ILE A 112 -14.49 14.79 4.33
N HIS A 113 -14.16 13.61 4.86
CA HIS A 113 -13.92 12.42 4.04
C HIS A 113 -14.50 11.16 4.65
N SER A 114 -14.81 10.20 3.77
CA SER A 114 -15.07 8.81 4.13
C SER A 114 -13.94 7.97 3.57
N CYS A 115 -13.34 7.15 4.42
CA CYS A 115 -12.30 6.20 4.07
C CYS A 115 -12.90 4.82 3.83
N LYS A 116 -14.09 4.77 3.20
CA LYS A 116 -14.79 3.52 2.94
C LYS A 116 -14.66 3.20 1.45
N PRO A 117 -14.13 2.03 1.10
CA PRO A 117 -14.42 1.42 -0.20
C PRO A 117 -15.94 1.40 -0.38
N ARG A 118 -16.44 1.59 -1.60
CA ARG A 118 -17.88 1.64 -1.85
C ARG A 118 -18.41 0.22 -1.66
N THR A 119 -18.76 -0.12 -0.43
CA THR A 119 -19.43 -1.39 -0.11
C THR A 119 -20.65 -1.49 -1.02
N GLU A 120 -20.64 -2.50 -1.89
CA GLU A 120 -21.81 -2.87 -2.70
C GLU A 120 -23.00 -3.13 -1.77
N HIS A 121 -24.18 -2.70 -2.23
CA HIS A 121 -25.47 -2.94 -1.61
C HIS A 121 -25.89 -4.41 -1.74
#